data_AF-A0A2R4CGK0-F1
#
_entry.id   AF-A0A2R4CGK0-F1
#
_cell.length_a   1.000
_cell.length_b   1.000
_cell.length_c   1.000
_cell.angle_alpha   90.00
_cell.angle_beta   90.00
_cell.angle_gamma   90.00
#
_symmetry.space_group_name_H-M   'P 1'
#
loop_
_entity.id
_entity.type
_entity.pdbx_description
1 polymer ?
#
loop_
_entity_poly.entity_id
_entity_poly.type
_entity_poly.pdbx_seq_one_letter_code
_entity_poly.pdbx_strand_id
1 'polypeptide(L)'
;MHFEVPKAKTFKEFGGEYVMIVVSIITALALEHAAQTWHRSHVAHEAAERIEAEVKANIAELDMVIAHNDAQAAQLNKQGKFLLEGIKAKVDDATLMKQWLEEQKGSLGLSIKGPTFKHEAWDVAVANQAVSWMNASTQERYAGAYASMRDVQALSNGSGIRFLDGAALRNVTSDLLMGEAKARDIYRALNQMRAATESMNGNLLILRRDLRQAAATAH
;
A
#
# COMPACT_ATOMS: atom_id res chain seq x y z
N MET A 1 61.89 15.46 59.46
CA MET A 1 61.07 15.51 58.24
C MET A 1 61.60 14.46 57.29
N HIS A 2 60.94 13.30 57.20
CA HIS A 2 61.32 12.22 56.28
C HIS A 2 60.71 12.55 54.91
N PHE A 3 61.56 12.85 53.93
CA PHE A 3 61.14 13.05 52.54
C PHE A 3 61.37 11.71 51.83
N GLU A 4 60.31 10.90 51.74
CA GLU A 4 60.33 9.73 50.87
C GLU A 4 60.26 10.21 49.42
N VAL A 5 61.43 10.21 48.76
CA VAL A 5 61.51 10.47 47.32
C VAL A 5 60.76 9.33 46.61
N PRO A 6 59.81 9.62 45.68
CA PRO A 6 59.07 8.56 45.01
C PRO A 6 60.06 7.71 44.21
N LYS A 7 60.13 6.40 44.48
CA LYS A 7 60.84 5.46 43.62
C LYS A 7 60.24 5.58 42.21
N ALA A 8 61.06 6.00 41.25
CA ALA A 8 60.66 6.05 39.85
C ALA A 8 60.22 4.64 39.42
N LYS A 9 58.94 4.47 39.07
CA LYS A 9 58.39 3.21 38.57
C LYS A 9 59.20 2.76 37.36
N THR A 10 59.56 1.49 37.33
CA THR A 10 60.40 0.91 36.28
C THR A 10 59.60 0.87 34.97
N PHE A 11 60.22 1.11 33.80
CA PHE A 11 59.54 1.02 32.48
C PHE A 11 58.72 -0.27 32.28
N LYS A 12 59.11 -1.35 32.96
CA LYS A 12 58.42 -2.65 32.98
C LYS A 12 57.09 -2.64 33.74
N GLU A 13 56.98 -1.87 34.82
CA GLU A 13 55.72 -1.65 35.56
C GLU A 13 54.78 -0.73 34.78
N PHE A 14 55.32 0.32 34.14
CA PHE A 14 54.55 1.17 33.23
C PHE A 14 54.01 0.39 32.03
N GLY A 15 54.80 -0.51 31.44
CA GLY A 15 54.33 -1.40 30.37
C GLY A 15 53.21 -2.34 30.81
N GLY A 16 53.28 -2.86 32.04
CA GLY A 16 52.22 -3.70 32.62
C GLY A 16 50.92 -2.94 32.87
N GLU A 17 51.00 -1.74 33.47
CA GLU A 17 49.83 -0.86 33.69
C GLU A 17 49.21 -0.42 32.35
N TYR A 18 50.02 -0.10 31.35
CA TYR A 18 49.55 0.25 30.01
C TYR A 18 48.85 -0.93 29.31
N VAL A 19 49.44 -2.13 29.35
CA VAL A 19 48.82 -3.33 28.77
C VAL A 19 47.49 -3.66 29.47
N MET A 20 47.42 -3.53 30.80
CA MET A 20 46.19 -3.72 31.56
C MET A 20 45.08 -2.76 31.11
N ILE A 21 45.41 -1.48 30.92
CA ILE A 21 44.47 -0.46 30.43
C ILE A 21 44.02 -0.79 29.00
N VAL A 22 44.94 -1.11 28.09
CA VAL A 22 44.62 -1.43 26.68
C VAL A 22 43.73 -2.68 26.59
N VAL A 23 44.06 -3.75 27.30
CA VAL A 23 43.25 -4.97 27.33
C VAL A 23 41.85 -4.66 27.89
N SER A 24 41.76 -3.89 28.97
CA SER A 24 40.46 -3.50 29.55
C SER A 24 39.61 -2.69 28.58
N ILE A 25 40.20 -1.74 27.85
CA ILE A 25 39.49 -0.92 26.84
C ILE A 25 39.03 -1.79 25.67
N ILE A 26 39.89 -2.67 25.14
CA ILE A 26 39.53 -3.56 24.03
C ILE A 26 38.40 -4.51 24.45
N THR A 27 38.46 -5.09 25.65
CA THR A 27 37.41 -5.97 26.16
C THR A 27 36.09 -5.22 26.36
N ALA A 28 36.11 -4.00 26.88
CA ALA A 28 34.92 -3.17 27.01
C ALA A 28 34.28 -2.83 25.65
N LEU A 29 35.09 -2.40 24.67
CA LEU A 29 34.62 -2.11 23.32
C LEU A 29 34.07 -3.35 22.61
N ALA A 30 34.72 -4.51 22.79
CA ALA A 30 34.28 -5.76 22.21
C ALA A 30 32.91 -6.20 22.76
N LEU A 31 32.70 -6.08 24.07
CA LEU A 31 31.41 -6.38 24.71
C LEU A 31 30.31 -5.41 24.27
N GLU A 32 30.62 -4.11 24.20
CA GLU A 32 29.69 -3.10 23.72
C GLU A 32 29.27 -3.37 22.26
N HIS A 33 30.24 -3.65 21.39
CA HIS A 33 29.96 -3.98 19.99
C HIS A 33 29.14 -5.26 19.86
N ALA A 34 29.43 -6.30 20.65
CA ALA A 34 28.66 -7.54 20.63
C ALA A 34 27.20 -7.31 21.07
N ALA A 35 27.00 -6.58 22.17
CA ALA A 35 25.67 -6.24 22.67
C ALA A 35 24.88 -5.38 21.68
N GLN A 36 25.52 -4.36 21.08
CA GLN A 36 24.90 -3.51 20.07
C GLN A 36 24.54 -4.30 18.81
N THR A 37 25.41 -5.21 18.36
CA THR A 37 25.15 -6.04 17.17
C THR A 37 23.97 -6.97 17.40
N TRP A 38 23.91 -7.62 18.56
CA TRP A 38 22.79 -8.49 18.92
C TRP A 38 21.47 -7.71 19.01
N HIS A 39 21.48 -6.56 19.70
CA HIS A 39 20.31 -5.71 19.82
C HIS A 39 19.81 -5.21 18.46
N ARG A 40 20.71 -4.73 17.59
CA ARG A 40 20.37 -4.26 16.23
C ARG A 40 19.80 -5.38 15.38
N SER A 41 20.38 -6.58 15.45
CA SER A 41 19.86 -7.75 14.72
C SER A 41 18.47 -8.14 15.18
N HIS A 42 18.22 -8.12 16.49
CA HIS A 42 16.89 -8.43 17.04
C HIS A 42 15.84 -7.40 16.61
N VAL A 43 16.17 -6.11 16.72
CA VAL A 43 15.28 -5.01 16.30
C VAL A 43 15.00 -5.06 14.80
N ALA A 44 16.00 -5.38 13.97
CA ALA A 44 15.81 -5.55 12.52
C ALA A 44 14.90 -6.74 12.19
N HIS A 45 15.06 -7.85 12.91
CA HIS A 45 14.26 -9.05 12.72
C HIS A 45 12.79 -8.81 13.09
N GLU A 46 12.54 -8.24 14.27
CA GLU A 46 11.18 -7.92 14.72
C GLU A 46 10.49 -6.91 13.77
N ALA A 47 11.23 -5.91 13.30
CA ALA A 47 10.71 -4.96 12.32
C ALA A 47 10.36 -5.64 10.98
N ALA A 48 11.19 -6.57 10.52
CA ALA A 48 10.93 -7.32 9.29
C ALA A 48 9.67 -8.19 9.41
N GLU A 49 9.48 -8.89 10.53
CA GLU A 49 8.27 -9.70 10.78
C GLU A 49 7.00 -8.84 10.79
N ARG A 50 7.05 -7.67 11.44
CA ARG A 50 5.92 -6.73 11.47
C ARG A 50 5.61 -6.17 10.09
N ILE A 51 6.62 -5.76 9.32
CA ILE A 51 6.46 -5.28 7.95
C ILE A 51 5.86 -6.39 7.07
N GLU A 52 6.35 -7.62 7.20
CA GLU A 52 5.83 -8.74 6.40
C GLU A 52 4.36 -9.04 6.72
N ALA A 53 3.99 -9.02 8.00
CA ALA A 53 2.59 -9.16 8.43
C ALA A 53 1.71 -8.05 7.87
N GLU A 54 2.20 -6.81 7.86
CA GLU A 54 1.51 -5.66 7.27
C GLU A 54 1.34 -5.80 5.76
N VAL A 55 2.40 -6.19 5.03
CA VAL A 55 2.33 -6.44 3.58
C VAL A 55 1.30 -7.54 3.27
N LYS A 56 1.27 -8.62 4.05
CA LYS A 56 0.27 -9.69 3.92
C LYS A 56 -1.16 -9.17 4.16
N ALA A 57 -1.36 -8.32 5.17
CA ALA A 57 -2.65 -7.69 5.42
C ALA A 57 -3.08 -6.77 4.26
N ASN A 58 -2.15 -6.00 3.70
CA ASN A 58 -2.40 -5.13 2.54
C ASN A 58 -2.74 -5.94 1.28
N ILE A 59 -2.12 -7.11 1.08
CA ILE A 59 -2.48 -8.04 0.00
C ILE A 59 -3.93 -8.53 0.17
N ALA A 60 -4.34 -8.87 1.40
CA ALA A 60 -5.71 -9.31 1.67
C ALA A 60 -6.73 -8.18 1.40
N GLU A 61 -6.41 -6.94 1.80
CA GLU A 61 -7.21 -5.76 1.45
C GLU A 61 -7.33 -5.58 -0.06
N LEU A 62 -6.23 -5.72 -0.81
CA LEU A 62 -6.25 -5.67 -2.28
C LEU A 62 -7.17 -6.72 -2.87
N ASP A 63 -7.07 -7.97 -2.42
CA ASP A 63 -7.89 -9.06 -2.92
C ASP A 63 -9.39 -8.79 -2.67
N MET A 64 -9.75 -8.24 -1.52
CA MET A 64 -11.14 -7.82 -1.23
C MET A 64 -11.61 -6.68 -2.14
N VAL A 65 -10.78 -5.67 -2.36
CA VAL A 65 -11.13 -4.51 -3.19
C VAL A 65 -11.26 -4.90 -4.66
N ILE A 66 -10.34 -5.72 -5.17
CA ILE A 66 -10.39 -6.24 -6.55
C ILE A 66 -11.69 -7.03 -6.76
N ALA A 67 -12.01 -7.95 -5.84
CA ALA A 67 -13.23 -8.76 -5.93
C ALA A 67 -14.50 -7.90 -5.93
N HIS A 68 -14.56 -6.88 -5.08
CA HIS A 68 -15.66 -5.92 -5.05
C HIS A 68 -15.80 -5.17 -6.38
N ASN A 69 -14.69 -4.64 -6.90
CA ASN A 69 -14.68 -3.88 -8.14
C ASN A 69 -14.99 -4.76 -9.36
N ASP A 70 -14.56 -6.02 -9.38
CA ASP A 70 -14.91 -6.98 -10.44
C ASP A 70 -16.41 -7.28 -10.45
N ALA A 71 -17.01 -7.48 -9.26
CA ALA A 71 -18.46 -7.65 -9.14
C ALA A 71 -19.22 -6.40 -9.63
N GLN A 72 -18.71 -5.21 -9.30
CA GLN A 72 -19.28 -3.95 -9.75
C GLN A 72 -19.17 -3.79 -11.27
N ALA A 73 -18.01 -4.12 -11.87
CA ALA A 73 -17.80 -4.08 -13.31
C ALA A 73 -18.72 -5.05 -14.06
N ALA A 74 -18.96 -6.25 -13.51
CA ALA A 74 -19.92 -7.19 -14.06
C ALA A 74 -21.35 -6.65 -14.05
N GLN A 75 -21.76 -5.98 -12.96
CA GLN A 75 -23.07 -5.34 -12.86
C GLN A 75 -23.22 -4.19 -13.85
N LEU A 76 -22.21 -3.32 -13.97
CA LEU A 76 -22.15 -2.25 -14.96
C LEU A 76 -22.29 -2.79 -16.39
N ASN A 77 -21.62 -3.90 -16.70
CA ASN A 77 -21.70 -4.54 -18.01
C ASN A 77 -23.11 -5.10 -18.29
N LYS A 78 -23.75 -5.73 -17.30
CA LYS A 78 -25.12 -6.22 -17.44
C LYS A 78 -26.10 -5.08 -17.73
N GLN A 79 -26.01 -3.98 -16.98
CA GLN A 79 -26.84 -2.80 -17.19
C GLN A 79 -26.57 -2.14 -18.56
N GLY A 80 -25.30 -2.02 -18.94
CA GLY A 80 -24.91 -1.48 -20.24
C GLY A 80 -25.46 -2.30 -21.41
N LYS A 81 -25.45 -3.64 -21.30
CA LYS A 81 -26.02 -4.53 -22.32
C LYS A 81 -27.53 -4.36 -22.45
N PHE A 82 -28.26 -4.32 -21.34
CA PHE A 82 -29.71 -4.08 -21.34
C PHE A 82 -30.06 -2.79 -22.08
N LEU A 83 -29.40 -1.68 -21.73
CA LEU A 83 -29.64 -0.39 -22.37
C LEU A 83 -29.23 -0.41 -23.85
N LEU A 84 -28.11 -1.05 -24.19
CA LEU A 84 -27.65 -1.16 -25.58
C LEU A 84 -28.65 -1.93 -26.45
N GLU A 85 -29.21 -3.02 -25.93
CA GLU A 85 -30.22 -3.83 -26.63
C GLU A 85 -31.50 -3.03 -26.86
N GLY A 86 -32.00 -2.34 -25.83
CA GLY A 86 -33.17 -1.46 -25.95
C GLY A 86 -32.95 -0.30 -26.94
N ILE A 87 -31.77 0.32 -26.91
CA ILE A 87 -31.38 1.38 -27.86
C ILE A 87 -31.34 0.84 -29.30
N LYS A 88 -30.77 -0.35 -29.51
CA LYS A 88 -30.72 -1.00 -30.83
C LYS A 88 -32.11 -1.38 -31.34
N ALA A 89 -32.98 -1.83 -30.46
CA ALA A 89 -34.39 -2.13 -30.74
C ALA A 89 -35.25 -0.87 -30.95
N LYS A 90 -34.68 0.34 -30.78
CA LYS A 90 -35.37 1.64 -30.90
C LYS A 90 -36.58 1.74 -29.95
N VAL A 91 -36.48 1.12 -28.77
CA VAL A 91 -37.46 1.34 -27.69
C VAL A 91 -37.42 2.82 -27.32
N ASP A 92 -38.60 3.39 -27.06
CA ASP A 92 -38.72 4.76 -26.57
C ASP A 92 -37.93 4.95 -25.27
N ASP A 93 -37.19 6.07 -25.16
CA ASP A 93 -36.28 6.32 -24.04
C ASP A 93 -37.02 6.30 -22.69
N ALA A 94 -38.23 6.86 -22.61
CA ALA A 94 -38.99 6.89 -21.35
C ALA A 94 -39.44 5.48 -20.94
N THR A 95 -39.84 4.66 -21.91
CA THR A 95 -40.21 3.25 -21.67
C THR A 95 -38.99 2.43 -21.23
N LEU A 96 -37.87 2.57 -21.93
CA LEU A 96 -36.63 1.84 -21.64
C LEU A 96 -36.05 2.23 -20.28
N MET A 97 -36.06 3.52 -19.94
CA MET A 97 -35.60 4.01 -18.64
C MET A 97 -36.49 3.54 -17.49
N LYS A 98 -37.81 3.50 -17.69
CA LYS A 98 -38.73 2.94 -16.70
C LYS A 98 -38.45 1.46 -16.46
N GLN A 99 -38.30 0.66 -17.51
CA GLN A 99 -37.94 -0.76 -17.41
C GLN A 99 -36.59 -0.95 -16.71
N TRP A 100 -35.59 -0.17 -17.08
CA TRP A 100 -34.27 -0.21 -16.45
C TRP A 100 -34.34 0.10 -14.95
N LEU A 101 -35.05 1.17 -14.56
CA LEU A 101 -35.24 1.55 -13.15
C LEU A 101 -36.00 0.47 -12.36
N GLU A 102 -37.01 -0.16 -12.97
CA GLU A 102 -37.75 -1.28 -12.37
C GLU A 102 -36.89 -2.54 -12.20
N GLU A 103 -35.91 -2.78 -13.09
CA GLU A 103 -34.90 -3.82 -12.91
C GLU A 103 -33.86 -3.47 -11.86
N GLN A 104 -33.63 -2.17 -11.59
CA GLN A 104 -32.63 -1.70 -10.64
C GLN A 104 -33.12 -1.56 -9.19
N LYS A 105 -34.35 -1.96 -8.81
CA LYS A 105 -34.99 -1.81 -7.47
C LYS A 105 -34.02 -1.79 -6.26
N GLY A 106 -33.37 -0.67 -6.00
CA GLY A 106 -32.42 -0.45 -4.89
C GLY A 106 -30.93 -0.66 -5.15
N SER A 107 -30.50 -1.13 -6.33
CA SER A 107 -29.09 -1.46 -6.66
C SER A 107 -28.36 -0.41 -7.50
N LEU A 108 -28.81 0.85 -7.51
CA LEU A 108 -28.05 1.97 -8.10
C LEU A 108 -26.83 2.37 -7.24
N GLY A 109 -26.40 1.50 -6.32
CA GLY A 109 -25.17 1.63 -5.56
C GLY A 109 -23.97 1.42 -6.46
N LEU A 110 -23.61 2.46 -7.20
CA LEU A 110 -22.39 2.51 -7.99
C LEU A 110 -21.25 2.96 -7.09
N SER A 111 -20.57 2.01 -6.45
CA SER A 111 -19.41 2.30 -5.62
C SER A 111 -18.16 1.67 -6.21
N ILE A 112 -17.17 2.51 -6.48
CA ILE A 112 -15.80 2.05 -6.77
C ILE A 112 -15.08 2.11 -5.43
N LYS A 113 -14.54 0.97 -4.97
CA LYS A 113 -13.80 0.91 -3.72
C LYS A 113 -12.32 1.11 -4.00
N GLY A 114 -11.69 2.02 -3.25
CA GLY A 114 -10.24 2.18 -3.20
C GLY A 114 -9.65 1.37 -2.04
N PRO A 115 -8.41 0.88 -2.18
CA PRO A 115 -7.72 0.19 -1.10
C PRO A 115 -7.30 1.15 0.01
N THR A 116 -7.32 0.64 1.24
CA THR A 116 -6.78 1.33 2.42
C THR A 116 -5.52 0.62 2.90
N PHE A 117 -4.35 1.11 2.47
CA PHE A 117 -3.08 0.51 2.85
C PHE A 117 -2.64 0.94 4.23
N LYS A 118 -2.19 -0.03 5.01
CA LYS A 118 -1.43 0.16 6.25
C LYS A 118 0.03 0.49 5.92
N HIS A 119 0.65 1.32 6.75
CA HIS A 119 2.04 1.75 6.62
C HIS A 119 2.76 1.94 7.96
N GLU A 120 2.11 1.59 9.06
CA GLU A 120 2.56 1.85 10.41
C GLU A 120 3.82 1.05 10.76
N ALA A 121 3.89 -0.21 10.34
CA ALA A 121 5.06 -1.06 10.57
C ALA A 121 6.30 -0.49 9.87
N TRP A 122 6.14 0.00 8.64
CA TRP A 122 7.21 0.63 7.88
C TRP A 122 7.66 1.95 8.52
N ASP A 123 6.72 2.83 8.87
CA ASP A 123 7.04 4.12 9.46
C ASP A 123 7.77 3.96 10.80
N VAL A 124 7.33 3.01 11.64
CA VAL A 124 8.00 2.69 12.90
C VAL A 124 9.41 2.14 12.65
N ALA A 125 9.58 1.25 11.67
CA ALA A 125 10.88 0.67 11.34
C ALA A 125 11.88 1.69 10.77
N VAL A 126 11.38 2.68 10.03
CA VAL A 126 12.20 3.81 9.56
C VAL A 126 12.55 4.72 10.73
N ALA A 127 11.59 5.07 11.57
CA ALA A 127 11.79 5.98 12.71
C ALA A 127 12.77 5.43 13.75
N ASN A 128 12.72 4.13 14.05
CA ASN A 128 13.64 3.48 14.98
C ASN A 128 14.94 2.98 14.33
N GLN A 129 15.17 3.30 13.04
CA GLN A 129 16.33 2.90 12.25
C GLN A 129 16.50 1.38 12.07
N ALA A 130 15.51 0.55 12.41
CA ALA A 130 15.55 -0.89 12.21
C ALA A 130 15.84 -1.26 10.75
N VAL A 131 15.32 -0.47 9.80
CA VAL A 131 15.55 -0.67 8.36
C VAL A 131 17.03 -0.60 7.98
N SER A 132 17.84 0.24 8.63
CA SER A 132 19.27 0.35 8.35
C SER A 132 20.10 -0.85 8.79
N TRP A 133 19.53 -1.70 9.65
CA TRP A 133 20.15 -2.91 10.17
C TRP A 133 19.66 -4.17 9.45
N MET A 134 18.72 -4.03 8.51
CA MET A 134 18.30 -5.11 7.62
C MET A 134 19.36 -5.34 6.54
N ASN A 135 19.35 -6.53 5.94
CA ASN A 135 20.15 -6.75 4.73
C ASN A 135 19.63 -5.86 3.58
N ALA A 136 20.53 -5.49 2.67
CA ALA A 136 20.22 -4.54 1.59
C ALA A 136 19.05 -5.03 0.70
N SER A 137 19.01 -6.32 0.39
CA SER A 137 17.95 -6.89 -0.46
C SER A 137 16.56 -6.83 0.20
N THR A 138 16.48 -7.03 1.51
CA THR A 138 15.23 -6.93 2.29
C THR A 138 14.77 -5.48 2.38
N GLN A 139 15.71 -4.57 2.64
CA GLN A 139 15.42 -3.14 2.66
C GLN A 139 14.89 -2.65 1.31
N GLU A 140 15.58 -2.96 0.20
CA GLU A 140 15.16 -2.57 -1.15
C GLU A 140 13.79 -3.15 -1.50
N ARG A 141 13.55 -4.41 -1.13
CA ARG A 141 12.28 -5.10 -1.38
C ARG A 141 11.12 -4.43 -0.65
N TYR A 142 11.25 -4.14 0.64
CA TYR A 142 10.20 -3.47 1.39
C TYR A 142 10.03 -2.03 0.92
N ALA A 143 11.12 -1.28 0.71
CA ALA A 143 11.05 0.07 0.16
C ALA A 143 10.30 0.11 -1.18
N GLY A 144 10.58 -0.84 -2.07
CA GLY A 144 9.87 -1.01 -3.34
C GLY A 144 8.38 -1.29 -3.14
N ALA A 145 8.02 -2.20 -2.24
CA ALA A 145 6.63 -2.50 -1.91
C ALA A 145 5.85 -1.27 -1.45
N TYR A 146 6.40 -0.48 -0.51
CA TYR A 146 5.76 0.74 -0.01
C TYR A 146 5.74 1.87 -1.04
N ALA A 147 6.76 1.97 -1.90
CA ALA A 147 6.74 2.89 -3.03
C ALA A 147 5.59 2.56 -4.00
N SER A 148 5.44 1.30 -4.39
CA SER A 148 4.33 0.86 -5.26
C SER A 148 2.97 1.12 -4.63
N MET A 149 2.81 0.88 -3.31
CA MET A 149 1.56 1.17 -2.60
C MET A 149 1.23 2.67 -2.64
N ARG A 150 2.21 3.52 -2.35
CA ARG A 150 2.06 4.98 -2.39
C ARG A 150 1.69 5.47 -3.79
N ASP A 151 2.33 4.94 -4.82
CA ASP A 151 2.08 5.35 -6.21
C ASP A 151 0.65 5.01 -6.64
N VAL A 152 0.15 3.81 -6.30
CA VAL A 152 -1.25 3.42 -6.54
C VAL A 152 -2.23 4.26 -5.72
N GLN A 153 -1.90 4.60 -4.48
CA GLN A 153 -2.74 5.44 -3.64
C GLN A 153 -2.82 6.88 -4.18
N ALA A 154 -1.70 7.42 -4.69
CA ALA A 154 -1.66 8.70 -5.39
C ALA A 154 -2.49 8.69 -6.68
N LEU A 155 -2.43 7.60 -7.46
CA LEU A 155 -3.27 7.42 -8.65
C LEU A 155 -4.76 7.35 -8.29
N SER A 156 -5.10 6.64 -7.21
CA SER A 156 -6.48 6.49 -6.76
C SER A 156 -7.06 7.82 -6.27
N ASN A 157 -6.28 8.63 -5.54
CA ASN A 157 -6.72 9.90 -4.98
C ASN A 157 -6.65 11.09 -5.95
N GLY A 158 -5.73 11.07 -6.92
CA GLY A 158 -5.48 12.21 -7.83
C GLY A 158 -5.87 11.99 -9.30
N SER A 159 -5.95 10.73 -9.77
CA SER A 159 -6.07 10.39 -11.19
C SER A 159 -7.29 9.54 -11.54
N GLY A 160 -7.86 8.78 -10.60
CA GLY A 160 -9.12 8.05 -10.78
C GLY A 160 -10.31 8.95 -11.18
N ILE A 161 -10.26 10.21 -10.77
CA ILE A 161 -11.25 11.25 -11.11
C ILE A 161 -11.11 11.73 -12.58
N ARG A 162 -9.95 11.55 -13.22
CA ARG A 162 -9.74 12.02 -14.62
C ARG A 162 -10.36 11.12 -15.69
N PHE A 163 -10.64 9.85 -15.36
CA PHE A 163 -11.31 8.91 -16.28
C PHE A 163 -12.83 9.11 -16.32
N LEU A 164 -13.37 9.81 -15.34
CA LEU A 164 -14.79 10.09 -15.22
C LEU A 164 -15.03 11.55 -15.61
N ASP A 165 -15.88 11.77 -16.61
CA ASP A 165 -16.37 13.13 -16.86
C ASP A 165 -17.36 13.49 -15.75
N GLY A 166 -16.83 14.12 -14.69
CA GLY A 166 -17.60 14.48 -13.51
C GLY A 166 -18.69 15.52 -13.77
N ALA A 167 -18.63 16.25 -14.89
CA ALA A 167 -19.72 17.12 -15.32
C ALA A 167 -20.82 16.30 -16.01
N ALA A 168 -20.44 15.43 -16.95
CA ALA A 168 -21.40 14.55 -17.62
C ALA A 168 -22.11 13.61 -16.63
N LEU A 169 -21.40 13.02 -15.66
CA LEU A 169 -22.00 12.17 -14.64
C LEU A 169 -22.98 12.95 -13.74
N ARG A 170 -22.65 14.20 -13.38
CA ARG A 170 -23.58 15.05 -12.62
C ARG A 170 -24.83 15.39 -13.42
N ASN A 171 -24.69 15.71 -14.70
CA ASN A 171 -25.81 15.98 -15.58
C ASN A 171 -26.70 14.74 -15.71
N VAL A 172 -26.12 13.58 -16.00
CA VAL A 172 -26.85 12.30 -16.08
C VAL A 172 -27.57 11.97 -14.76
N THR A 173 -26.93 12.22 -13.62
CA THR A 173 -27.55 12.01 -12.30
C THR A 173 -28.71 12.98 -12.08
N SER A 174 -28.55 14.26 -12.45
CA SER A 174 -29.60 15.27 -12.36
C SER A 174 -30.78 14.91 -13.25
N ASP A 175 -30.53 14.58 -14.51
CA ASP A 175 -31.56 14.20 -15.48
C ASP A 175 -32.30 12.94 -15.00
N LEU A 176 -31.60 11.99 -14.36
CA LEU A 176 -32.22 10.80 -13.79
C LEU A 176 -33.17 11.14 -12.62
N LEU A 177 -32.77 12.06 -11.74
CA LEU A 177 -33.60 12.53 -10.62
C LEU A 177 -34.80 13.35 -11.10
N MET A 178 -34.66 14.08 -12.20
CA MET A 178 -35.73 14.86 -12.82
C MET A 178 -36.65 14.02 -13.70
N GLY A 179 -36.31 12.74 -13.97
CA GLY A 179 -37.07 11.87 -14.86
C GLY A 179 -36.87 12.18 -16.35
N GLU A 180 -35.84 12.96 -16.70
CA GLU A 180 -35.51 13.41 -18.05
C GLU A 180 -34.31 12.65 -18.65
N ALA A 181 -33.74 11.69 -17.91
CA ALA A 181 -32.60 10.90 -18.36
C ALA A 181 -32.88 10.15 -19.66
N LYS A 182 -31.93 10.25 -20.59
CA LYS A 182 -31.95 9.49 -21.85
C LYS A 182 -31.12 8.22 -21.72
N ALA A 183 -31.61 7.13 -22.29
CA ALA A 183 -30.94 5.83 -22.22
C ALA A 183 -29.50 5.87 -22.75
N ARG A 184 -29.25 6.67 -23.78
CA ARG A 184 -27.91 6.84 -24.38
C ARG A 184 -26.91 7.51 -23.43
N ASP A 185 -27.36 8.48 -22.65
CA ASP A 185 -26.48 9.22 -21.75
C ASP A 185 -26.14 8.38 -20.52
N ILE A 186 -27.12 7.61 -20.01
CA ILE A 186 -26.89 6.58 -18.99
C ILE A 186 -25.94 5.49 -19.50
N TYR A 187 -26.14 4.98 -20.72
CA TYR A 187 -25.25 3.98 -21.32
C TYR A 187 -23.80 4.48 -21.45
N ARG A 188 -23.60 5.75 -21.82
CA ARG A 188 -22.27 6.37 -21.88
C ARG A 188 -21.65 6.47 -20.49
N ALA A 189 -22.41 6.92 -19.49
CA ALA A 189 -21.97 7.00 -18.11
C ALA A 189 -21.53 5.62 -17.58
N LEU A 190 -22.35 4.58 -17.77
CA LEU A 190 -22.02 3.21 -17.35
C LEU A 190 -20.74 2.69 -18.01
N ASN A 191 -20.53 2.99 -19.29
CA ASN A 191 -19.29 2.60 -19.99
C ASN A 191 -18.06 3.36 -19.48
N GLN A 192 -18.17 4.66 -19.20
CA GLN A 192 -17.07 5.41 -18.59
C GLN A 192 -16.73 4.86 -17.21
N MET A 193 -17.73 4.54 -16.39
CA MET A 193 -17.53 3.94 -15.07
C MET A 193 -16.91 2.55 -15.16
N ARG A 194 -17.33 1.73 -16.14
CA ARG A 194 -16.73 0.42 -16.39
C ARG A 194 -15.25 0.56 -16.77
N ALA A 195 -14.93 1.44 -17.70
CA ALA A 195 -13.55 1.68 -18.13
C ALA A 195 -12.67 2.17 -16.96
N ALA A 196 -13.19 3.07 -16.12
CA ALA A 196 -12.48 3.54 -14.93
C ALA A 196 -12.24 2.39 -13.92
N THR A 197 -13.25 1.54 -13.69
CA THR A 197 -13.15 0.38 -12.79
C THR A 197 -12.15 -0.65 -13.30
N GLU A 198 -12.19 -0.98 -14.60
CA GLU A 198 -11.26 -1.90 -15.26
C GLU A 198 -9.82 -1.37 -15.19
N SER A 199 -9.61 -0.07 -15.46
CA SER A 199 -8.30 0.57 -15.35
C SER A 199 -7.76 0.53 -13.92
N MET A 200 -8.59 0.84 -12.93
CA MET A 200 -8.22 0.79 -11.52
C MET A 200 -7.84 -0.63 -11.10
N ASN A 201 -8.66 -1.63 -11.44
CA ASN A 201 -8.35 -3.03 -11.13
C ASN A 201 -7.07 -3.52 -11.81
N GLY A 202 -6.79 -3.07 -13.03
CA GLY A 202 -5.51 -3.33 -13.70
C GLY A 202 -4.30 -2.87 -12.87
N ASN A 203 -4.36 -1.66 -12.32
CA ASN A 203 -3.30 -1.13 -11.45
C ASN A 203 -3.20 -1.92 -10.13
N LEU A 204 -4.34 -2.28 -9.52
CA LEU A 204 -4.37 -3.07 -8.29
C LEU A 204 -3.80 -4.48 -8.49
N LEU A 205 -4.02 -5.11 -9.65
CA LEU A 205 -3.46 -6.42 -9.99
C LEU A 205 -1.93 -6.39 -10.16
N ILE A 206 -1.40 -5.29 -10.71
CA ILE A 206 0.05 -5.07 -10.78
C ILE A 206 0.61 -4.94 -9.36
N LEU A 207 0.04 -4.05 -8.54
CA LEU A 207 0.49 -3.89 -7.15
C LEU A 207 0.42 -5.19 -6.35
N ARG A 208 -0.66 -5.96 -6.49
CA ARG A 208 -0.80 -7.26 -5.81
C ARG A 208 0.37 -8.19 -6.16
N ARG A 209 0.80 -8.19 -7.42
CA ARG A 209 1.94 -9.00 -7.87
C ARG A 209 3.23 -8.54 -7.21
N ASP A 210 3.47 -7.23 -7.20
CA ASP A 210 4.67 -6.63 -6.59
C ASP A 210 4.74 -6.93 -5.09
N LEU A 211 3.63 -6.79 -4.37
CA LEU A 211 3.55 -7.11 -2.94
C LEU A 211 3.76 -8.61 -2.67
N ARG A 212 3.20 -9.49 -3.50
CA ARG A 212 3.42 -10.94 -3.37
C ARG A 212 4.89 -11.30 -3.61
N GLN A 213 5.54 -10.67 -4.58
CA GLN A 213 6.97 -10.84 -4.82
C GLN A 213 7.80 -10.36 -3.62
N ALA A 214 7.40 -9.23 -3.02
CA ALA A 214 8.04 -8.71 -1.82
C ALA A 214 7.86 -9.62 -0.59
N ALA A 215 6.75 -10.34 -0.49
CA ALA A 215 6.48 -11.28 0.60
C ALA A 215 7.09 -12.68 0.39
N ALA A 216 7.35 -13.11 -0.84
CA ALA A 216 7.73 -14.49 -1.16
C ALA A 216 9.21 -14.86 -0.93
N THR A 217 10.09 -13.89 -0.66
CA THR A 217 11.55 -14.10 -0.58
C THR A 217 12.08 -14.08 0.86
N ALA A 218 11.26 -14.50 1.83
CA ALA A 218 11.66 -14.67 3.22
C ALA A 218 12.15 -16.12 3.47
N HIS A 219 13.21 -16.54 2.79
CA HIS A 219 13.95 -17.78 3.07
C HIS A 219 15.43 -17.58 2.77
#